data_AF-A0A174NS61-F1
#
_entry.id   AF-A0A174NS61-F1
#
_cell.length_a   1.000
_cell.length_b   1.000
_cell.length_c   1.000
_cell.angle_alpha   90.00
_cell.angle_beta   90.00
_cell.angle_gamma   90.00
#
_symmetry.space_group_name_H-M   'P 1'
#
loop_
_entity.id
_entity.type
_entity.pdbx_description
1 polymer ?
#
loop_
_entity_poly.entity_id
_entity_poly.type
_entity_poly.pdbx_seq_one_letter_code
_entity_poly.pdbx_strand_id
1 'polypeptide(L)'
;MVGVIILFIVVYLLFCIVPAYMADKRGRNIIGWFILSIIITPIYTSLILACLGETEQRYKDRIFQEEKWRILCRKLNTDKEDYEN
;
A
#
# COMPACT_ATOMS: atom_id res chain seq x y z
N MET A 1 32.40 5.14 -22.77
CA MET A 1 31.19 4.30 -22.94
C MET A 1 30.69 3.73 -21.62
N VAL A 2 31.53 3.06 -20.81
CA VAL A 2 31.11 2.45 -19.54
C VAL A 2 30.49 3.44 -18.53
N GLY A 3 31.05 4.64 -18.39
CA GLY A 3 30.50 5.66 -17.48
C GLY A 3 29.10 6.15 -17.86
N VAL A 4 28.76 6.20 -19.15
CA VAL A 4 27.42 6.60 -19.64
C VAL A 4 26.40 5.51 -19.32
N ILE A 5 26.79 4.24 -19.43
CA ILE A 5 25.95 3.09 -19.09
C ILE A 5 25.64 3.09 -17.59
N ILE A 6 26.64 3.34 -16.74
CA ILE A 6 26.45 3.43 -15.28
C ILE A 6 25.51 4.60 -14.93
N LEU A 7 25.66 5.75 -15.57
CA LEU A 7 24.77 6.90 -15.36
C LEU A 7 23.32 6.55 -15.69
N PHE A 8 23.07 5.87 -16.81
CA PHE A 8 21.73 5.42 -17.19
C PHE A 8 21.14 4.44 -16.18
N ILE A 9 21.94 3.51 -15.65
CA ILE A 9 21.50 2.55 -14.62
C ILE A 9 21.14 3.26 -13.33
N VAL A 10 21.94 4.24 -12.88
CA VAL A 10 21.67 5.00 -11.66
C VAL A 10 20.38 5.83 -11.79
N VAL A 11 20.19 6.49 -12.94
CA VAL A 11 18.94 7.23 -13.22
C VAL A 11 17.75 6.26 -13.27
N TYR A 12 17.90 5.09 -13.89
CA TYR A 12 16.86 4.07 -13.95
C TYR A 12 16.49 3.54 -12.56
N LEU A 13 17.47 3.32 -11.68
CA LEU A 13 17.24 2.92 -10.29
C LEU A 13 16.51 4.00 -9.50
N LEU A 14 16.84 5.28 -9.68
CA LEU A 14 16.10 6.40 -9.07
C LEU A 14 14.63 6.43 -9.51
N PHE A 15 14.36 6.17 -10.80
CA PHE A 15 13.00 6.04 -11.31
C PHE A 15 12.27 4.82 -10.73
N CYS A 16 12.98 3.78 -10.32
CA CYS A 16 12.42 2.59 -9.67
C CYS A 16 11.97 2.85 -8.21
N ILE A 17 12.52 3.88 -7.56
CA ILE A 17 12.12 4.29 -6.20
C ILE A 17 10.69 4.85 -6.20
N VAL A 18 10.25 5.48 -7.29
CA VAL A 18 8.91 6.08 -7.42
C VAL A 18 7.79 5.04 -7.26
N PRO A 19 7.74 3.94 -8.05
CA PRO A 19 6.74 2.89 -7.85
C PRO A 19 6.92 2.14 -6.52
N ALA A 20 8.15 1.98 -6.01
CA ALA A 20 8.39 1.37 -4.72
C ALA A 20 7.79 2.19 -3.56
N TYR A 21 7.98 3.51 -3.57
CA TYR A 21 7.42 4.42 -2.57
C TYR A 21 5.90 4.55 -2.69
N MET A 22 5.37 4.51 -3.92
CA MET A 22 3.92 4.48 -4.16
C MET A 22 3.27 3.17 -3.72
N ALA A 23 3.98 2.04 -3.80
CA ALA A 23 3.52 0.75 -3.31
C ALA A 23 3.54 0.66 -1.78
N ASP A 24 4.56 1.23 -1.13
CA ASP A 24 4.71 1.28 0.33
C ASP A 24 3.54 2.06 0.98
N LYS A 25 3.21 3.25 0.45
CA LYS A 25 2.03 4.02 0.91
C LYS A 25 0.69 3.35 0.62
N ARG A 26 0.64 2.36 -0.28
CA ARG A 26 -0.57 1.64 -0.65
C ARG A 26 -0.69 0.28 0.04
N GLY A 27 0.20 -0.05 0.99
CA GLY A 27 0.09 -1.27 1.82
C GLY A 27 0.01 -2.57 1.02
N ARG A 28 0.58 -2.59 -0.19
CA ARG A 28 0.78 -3.81 -0.99
C ARG A 28 2.21 -4.29 -0.82
N ASN A 29 2.41 -5.60 -1.00
CA ASN A 29 3.70 -6.26 -0.84
C ASN A 29 4.75 -5.61 -1.75
N ILE A 30 5.60 -4.76 -1.16
CA ILE A 30 6.66 -3.97 -1.81
C ILE A 30 7.55 -4.86 -2.68
N ILE A 31 7.81 -6.08 -2.20
CA ILE A 31 8.63 -7.09 -2.86
C ILE A 31 8.01 -7.52 -4.20
N GLY A 32 6.68 -7.68 -4.28
CA GLY A 32 5.99 -8.08 -5.51
C GLY A 32 6.08 -7.00 -6.59
N TRP A 33 5.93 -5.73 -6.22
CA TRP A 33 6.04 -4.60 -7.15
C TRP A 33 7.47 -4.30 -7.58
N PHE A 34 8.45 -4.53 -6.70
CA PHE A 34 9.87 -4.39 -7.00
C PHE A 34 10.36 -5.45 -8.00
N ILE A 35 9.90 -6.70 -7.85
CA ILE A 35 10.20 -7.77 -8.83
C ILE A 35 9.52 -7.46 -10.17
N LEU A 36 8.30 -6.92 -10.14
CA LEU A 36 7.57 -6.54 -11.35
C LEU A 36 8.24 -5.39 -12.10
N SER A 37 8.79 -4.38 -11.42
CA SER A 37 9.47 -3.23 -12.05
C SER A 37 10.83 -3.59 -12.66
N ILE A 38 11.45 -4.66 -12.16
CA ILE A 38 12.66 -5.25 -12.75
C ILE A 38 12.33 -5.99 -14.05
N ILE A 39 11.19 -6.68 -14.12
CA ILE A 39 10.77 -7.48 -15.29
C ILE A 39 10.09 -6.60 -16.36
N ILE A 40 9.21 -5.71 -15.91
CA ILE A 40 8.41 -4.80 -16.73
C ILE A 40 8.92 -3.40 -16.40
N THR A 41 9.53 -2.73 -17.38
CA THR A 41 10.13 -1.38 -17.27
C THR A 41 9.38 -0.48 -16.28
N PRO A 42 10.06 0.28 -15.40
CA PRO A 42 9.47 1.02 -14.28
C PRO A 42 8.31 1.94 -14.69
N ILE A 43 8.36 2.44 -15.93
CA ILE A 43 7.31 3.25 -16.58
C ILE A 43 6.02 2.44 -16.80
N TYR A 44 6.11 1.20 -17.28
CA TYR A 44 4.95 0.34 -17.46
C TYR A 44 4.38 -0.10 -16.12
N THR A 45 5.22 -0.39 -15.13
CA THR A 45 4.71 -0.69 -13.77
C THR A 45 4.02 0.51 -13.13
N SER A 46 4.51 1.73 -13.31
CA SER A 46 3.83 2.92 -12.77
C SER A 46 2.51 3.19 -13.50
N LEU A 47 2.45 2.94 -14.81
CA LEU A 47 1.24 3.06 -15.62
C LEU A 47 0.21 1.98 -15.27
N ILE A 48 0.65 0.74 -15.07
CA ILE A 48 -0.19 -0.37 -14.57
C ILE A 48 -0.64 -0.07 -13.13
N LEU A 49 0.21 0.45 -12.24
CA LEU A 49 -0.16 0.83 -10.87
C LEU A 49 -1.13 2.01 -10.82
N ALA A 50 -1.04 2.93 -11.78
CA ALA A 50 -1.98 4.02 -11.97
C ALA A 50 -3.32 3.51 -12.53
N CYS A 51 -3.29 2.60 -13.52
CA CYS A 51 -4.48 1.95 -14.07
C CYS A 51 -5.13 0.96 -13.10
N LEU A 52 -4.36 0.28 -12.24
CA LEU A 52 -4.84 -0.54 -11.12
C LEU A 52 -5.33 0.31 -9.94
N GLY A 53 -5.54 1.62 -10.16
CA GLY A 53 -6.28 2.57 -9.34
C GLY A 53 -6.56 2.14 -7.90
N GLU A 54 -5.91 2.82 -6.95
CA GLU A 54 -6.26 2.88 -5.54
C GLU A 54 -6.88 1.59 -4.97
N THR A 55 -6.08 0.53 -4.91
CA THR A 55 -6.51 -0.74 -4.31
C THR A 55 -6.89 -0.54 -2.85
N GLU A 56 -8.20 -0.66 -2.60
CA GLU A 56 -8.89 -1.48 -1.60
C GLU A 56 -8.56 -1.29 -0.10
N GLN A 57 -7.46 -0.60 0.26
CA GLN A 57 -7.10 -0.33 1.65
C GLN A 57 -8.13 0.60 2.31
N ARG A 58 -8.50 1.69 1.64
CA ARG A 58 -9.49 2.64 2.17
C ARG A 58 -10.89 2.05 2.32
N TYR A 59 -11.22 0.98 1.59
CA TYR A 59 -12.49 0.29 1.74
C TYR A 59 -12.48 -0.63 2.96
N LYS A 60 -11.39 -1.40 3.15
CA LYS A 60 -11.24 -2.31 4.30
C LYS A 60 -11.05 -1.56 5.61
N ASP A 61 -10.32 -0.46 5.61
CA ASP A 61 -10.12 0.35 6.80
C ASP A 61 -11.44 0.96 7.30
N ARG A 62 -12.33 1.38 6.38
CA ARG A 62 -13.67 1.85 6.75
C ARG A 62 -14.51 0.75 7.39
N ILE A 63 -14.56 -0.43 6.77
CA ILE A 63 -15.34 -1.57 7.28
C ILE A 63 -14.81 -2.03 8.64
N PHE A 64 -13.49 -2.11 8.80
CA PHE A 64 -12.86 -2.58 10.03
C PHE A 64 -13.07 -1.60 11.21
N GLN A 65 -13.05 -0.29 10.94
CA GLN A 65 -13.37 0.71 11.96
C GLN A 65 -14.85 0.66 12.37
N GLU A 66 -15.77 0.44 11.43
CA GLU A 66 -17.19 0.24 11.73
C GLU A 66 -17.42 -1.02 12.57
N GLU A 67 -16.74 -2.14 12.29
CA GLU A 67 -16.84 -3.37 13.09
C GLU A 67 -16.26 -3.21 14.50
N LYS A 68 -15.09 -2.57 14.62
CA LYS A 68 -14.49 -2.27 15.93
C LYS A 68 -15.40 -1.40 16.79
N TRP A 69 -16.03 -0.38 16.20
CA TRP A 69 -16.97 0.48 16.91
C TRP A 69 -18.17 -0.29 17.46
N ARG A 70 -18.75 -1.22 16.67
CA ARG A 70 -19.87 -2.06 17.12
C ARG A 70 -19.50 -2.96 18.30
N ILE A 71 -18.33 -3.58 18.25
CA ILE A 71 -17.84 -4.46 19.33
C ILE A 71 -17.57 -3.64 20.60
N LEU A 72 -16.99 -2.45 20.46
CA LEU A 72 -16.70 -1.55 21.56
C LEU A 72 -17.99 -1.06 22.25
N CYS A 73 -18.99 -0.60 21.49
CA CYS A 73 -20.28 -0.18 22.06
C CYS A 73 -20.99 -1.33 22.77
N ARG A 74 -20.94 -2.55 22.23
CA ARG A 74 -21.51 -3.74 22.89
C ARG A 74 -20.80 -4.01 24.22
N LYS A 75 -19.47 -3.98 24.26
CA LYS A 75 -18.70 -4.14 25.50
C LYS A 75 -19.06 -3.07 26.54
N LEU A 76 -19.08 -1.80 26.14
CA LEU A 76 -19.45 -0.68 27.02
C LEU A 76 -20.85 -0.83 27.61
N ASN A 77 -21.81 -1.32 26.82
CA ASN A 77 -23.18 -1.53 27.31
C ASN A 77 -23.27 -2.68 28.31
N THR A 78 -22.53 -3.77 28.09
CA THR A 78 -22.46 -4.90 29.03
C THR A 78 -21.75 -4.52 30.33
N ASP A 79 -20.63 -3.78 30.25
CA ASP A 79 -19.96 -3.22 31.42
C ASP A 79 -20.92 -2.34 32.23
N LYS A 80 -21.69 -1.48 31.56
CA LYS A 80 -22.65 -0.59 32.21
C LYS A 80 -23.76 -1.34 32.97
N GLU A 81 -24.28 -2.43 32.42
CA GLU A 81 -25.27 -3.27 33.11
C GLU A 81 -24.69 -3.98 34.34
N ASP A 82 -23.40 -4.37 34.29
CA ASP A 82 -22.70 -5.04 35.40
C ASP A 82 -22.41 -4.08 36.59
N TYR A 83 -22.38 -2.77 36.34
CA TYR A 83 -22.28 -1.75 37.40
C TYR A 83 -23.63 -1.34 38.00
N GLU A 84 -24.74 -1.58 37.29
CA GLU A 84 -26.10 -1.21 37.72
C GLU A 84 -26.84 -2.38 38.41
N ASN A 85 -26.37 -3.62 38.27
CA ASN A 85 -26.81 -4.81 39.01
C ASN A 85 -26.02 -5.04 40.30
#